data_AF-A0A195FX32-F1
#
_entry.id   AF-A0A195FX32-F1
#
_cell.length_a   1.000
_cell.length_b   1.000
_cell.length_c   1.000
_cell.angle_alpha   90.00
_cell.angle_beta   90.00
_cell.angle_gamma   90.00
#
_symmetry.space_group_name_H-M   'P 1'
#
loop_
_entity.id
_entity.type
_entity.pdbx_description
1 polymer ?
#
loop_
_entity_poly.entity_id
_entity_poly.type
_entity_poly.pdbx_seq_one_letter_code
_entity_poly.pdbx_strand_id
1 'polypeptide(L)'
;MTTSTAAANRQSIDTEIILYLRKYGYLSNTENNTQLTFEEGEIKQAISLFQEYYQIQGNGTLNNYTLYQMRKLRCGLPDILHHE
;
A
#
# COMPACT_ATOMS: atom_id res chain seq x y z
N MET A 1 -4.43 -23.49 21.38
CA MET A 1 -4.79 -23.09 19.99
C MET A 1 -4.94 -21.58 19.96
N THR A 2 -3.88 -20.81 19.63
CA THR A 2 -3.89 -19.33 19.74
C THR A 2 -3.12 -18.66 18.59
N THR A 3 -3.34 -19.09 17.35
CA THR A 3 -2.63 -18.57 16.16
C THR A 3 -3.51 -17.74 15.21
N SER A 4 -4.82 -17.62 15.44
CA SER A 4 -5.74 -16.96 14.48
C SER A 4 -5.72 -15.42 14.48
N THR A 5 -5.34 -14.77 15.58
CA THR A 5 -5.49 -13.30 15.70
C THR A 5 -4.44 -12.50 14.93
N ALA A 6 -3.20 -13.00 14.82
CA ALA A 6 -2.11 -12.30 14.12
C ALA A 6 -2.23 -12.38 12.60
N ALA A 7 -2.68 -13.53 12.06
CA ALA A 7 -2.85 -13.73 10.63
C ALA A 7 -4.01 -12.89 10.07
N ALA A 8 -5.15 -12.85 10.78
CA ALA A 8 -6.29 -12.02 10.39
C ALA A 8 -5.96 -10.52 10.42
N ASN A 9 -5.19 -10.08 11.42
CA ASN A 9 -4.73 -8.69 11.50
C ASN A 9 -3.79 -8.33 10.34
N ARG A 10 -2.82 -9.19 10.02
CA ARG A 10 -1.91 -8.97 8.90
C ARG A 10 -2.65 -8.88 7.56
N GLN A 11 -3.61 -9.76 7.31
CA GLN A 11 -4.41 -9.73 6.08
C GLN A 11 -5.29 -8.47 5.96
N SER A 12 -5.81 -7.97 7.09
CA SER A 12 -6.54 -6.70 7.12
C SER A 12 -5.62 -5.51 6.82
N ILE A 13 -4.39 -5.52 7.34
CA ILE A 13 -3.39 -4.48 7.06
C ILE A 13 -3.00 -4.51 5.59
N ASP A 14 -2.70 -5.68 5.04
CA ASP A 14 -2.30 -5.82 3.63
C ASP A 14 -3.41 -5.28 2.70
N THR A 15 -4.67 -5.55 3.03
CA THR A 15 -5.83 -4.99 2.30
C THR A 15 -5.91 -3.47 2.38
N GLU A 16 -5.74 -2.89 3.58
CA GLU A 16 -5.71 -1.43 3.80
C GLU A 16 -4.63 -0.76 2.94
N ILE A 17 -3.43 -1.36 2.93
CA ILE A 17 -2.26 -0.87 2.19
C ILE A 17 -2.50 -0.92 0.68
N ILE A 18 -3.01 -2.04 0.16
CA ILE A 18 -3.28 -2.19 -1.28
C ILE A 18 -4.31 -1.16 -1.75
N LEU A 19 -5.42 -1.00 -1.02
CA LEU A 19 -6.45 -0.02 -1.36
C LEU A 19 -5.91 1.41 -1.33
N TYR A 20 -5.08 1.71 -0.34
CA TYR A 20 -4.43 3.00 -0.24
C TYR A 20 -3.50 3.27 -1.44
N LEU A 21 -2.61 2.34 -1.75
CA LEU A 21 -1.64 2.49 -2.83
C LEU A 21 -2.35 2.62 -4.19
N ARG A 22 -3.46 1.89 -4.42
CA ARG A 22 -4.32 2.11 -5.60
C ARG A 22 -4.91 3.52 -5.63
N LYS A 23 -5.51 3.96 -4.51
CA LYS A 23 -6.17 5.28 -4.41
C LYS A 23 -5.22 6.43 -4.78
N TYR A 24 -3.96 6.33 -4.37
CA TYR A 24 -2.97 7.38 -4.60
C TYR A 24 -2.07 7.16 -5.83
N GLY A 25 -2.35 6.13 -6.64
CA GLY A 25 -1.67 5.90 -7.92
C GLY A 25 -0.33 5.14 -7.82
N TYR A 26 0.01 4.57 -6.67
CA TYR A 26 1.21 3.74 -6.52
C TYR A 26 1.01 2.30 -7.02
N LEU A 27 -0.24 1.85 -7.13
CA LEU A 27 -0.62 0.58 -7.78
C LEU A 27 -1.57 0.87 -8.94
N SER A 28 -1.38 0.18 -10.06
CA SER A 28 -2.25 0.32 -11.23
C SER A 28 -3.61 -0.34 -10.98
N ASN A 29 -4.67 0.34 -11.42
CA ASN A 29 -6.00 -0.24 -11.52
C ASN A 29 -6.07 -1.00 -12.85
N THR A 30 -5.49 -2.21 -12.91
CA THR A 30 -5.77 -3.08 -14.05
C THR A 30 -7.25 -3.44 -14.00
N GLU A 31 -8.02 -3.02 -15.00
CA GLU A 31 -9.49 -3.09 -15.04
C GLU A 31 -10.08 -4.50 -14.85
N ASN A 32 -9.23 -5.53 -14.94
CA ASN A 32 -9.62 -6.94 -14.83
C ASN A 32 -9.41 -7.52 -13.42
N ASN A 33 -8.78 -6.78 -12.49
CA ASN A 33 -8.45 -7.28 -11.15
C ASN A 33 -9.38 -6.66 -10.09
N THR A 34 -10.62 -7.15 -10.05
CA THR A 34 -11.49 -7.10 -8.86
C THR A 34 -10.88 -7.84 -7.66
N GLN A 35 -9.84 -8.63 -7.91
CA GLN A 35 -9.04 -9.28 -6.89
C GLN A 35 -7.94 -8.34 -6.36
N LEU A 36 -7.83 -8.24 -5.03
CA LEU A 36 -6.69 -7.65 -4.31
C LEU A 36 -5.45 -8.58 -4.35
N THR A 37 -5.29 -9.33 -5.43
CA THR A 37 -4.21 -10.28 -5.61
C THR A 37 -3.11 -9.57 -6.36
N PHE A 38 -2.23 -8.90 -5.63
CA PHE A 38 -0.96 -8.40 -6.16
C PHE A 38 0.15 -9.35 -5.74
N GLU A 39 1.16 -9.49 -6.58
CA GLU A 39 2.37 -10.18 -6.16
C GLU A 39 3.04 -9.37 -5.04
N GLU A 40 3.66 -10.06 -4.08
CA GLU A 40 4.39 -9.41 -2.98
C GLU A 40 5.44 -8.42 -3.50
N GLY A 41 6.05 -8.73 -4.66
CA GLY A 41 6.99 -7.85 -5.35
C GLY A 41 6.36 -6.53 -5.83
N GLU A 42 5.13 -6.55 -6.35
CA GLU A 42 4.41 -5.36 -6.81
C GLU A 42 4.05 -4.45 -5.63
N ILE A 43 3.55 -5.04 -4.55
CA ILE A 43 3.24 -4.31 -3.32
C ILE A 43 4.51 -3.68 -2.75
N LYS A 44 5.61 -4.43 -2.68
CA LYS A 44 6.91 -3.93 -2.20
C LYS A 44 7.43 -2.78 -3.06
N GLN A 45 7.29 -2.87 -4.38
CA GLN A 45 7.68 -1.78 -5.28
C GLN A 45 6.82 -0.54 -5.05
N ALA A 46 5.50 -0.70 -4.92
CA ALA A 46 4.59 0.41 -4.67
C ALA A 46 4.86 1.10 -3.32
N ILE A 47 5.15 0.33 -2.26
CA ILE A 47 5.57 0.88 -0.96
C ILE A 47 6.90 1.63 -1.11
N SER A 48 7.84 1.13 -1.92
CA SER A 48 9.13 1.81 -2.16
C SER A 48 8.91 3.17 -2.83
N LEU A 49 8.03 3.24 -3.83
CA LEU A 49 7.67 4.50 -4.49
C LEU A 49 7.00 5.49 -3.52
N PHE A 50 6.11 5.00 -2.65
CA PHE A 50 5.53 5.83 -1.60
C PHE A 50 6.60 6.37 -0.64
N GLN A 51 7.52 5.51 -0.21
CA GLN A 51 8.62 5.91 0.67
C GLN A 51 9.50 6.97 0.01
N GLU A 52 9.84 6.80 -1.26
CA GLU A 52 10.60 7.78 -2.04
C GLU A 52 9.87 9.12 -2.15
N TYR A 53 8.58 9.11 -2.51
CA TYR A 53 7.77 10.33 -2.64
C TYR A 53 7.73 11.14 -1.34
N TYR A 54 7.53 10.47 -0.20
CA TYR A 54 7.47 11.10 1.12
C TYR A 54 8.84 11.28 1.78
N GLN A 55 9.93 10.98 1.08
CA GLN A 55 11.31 11.05 1.59
C GLN A 55 11.50 10.25 2.89
N ILE A 56 10.83 9.11 2.97
CA ILE A 56 10.90 8.15 4.07
C ILE A 56 12.02 7.17 3.77
N GLN A 57 12.93 6.95 4.73
CA GLN A 57 13.92 5.88 4.60
C GLN A 57 13.22 4.51 4.63
N GLY A 58 13.40 3.73 3.57
CA GLY A 58 12.80 2.41 3.44
C GLY A 58 13.20 1.71 2.15
N ASN A 59 12.77 0.46 2.02
CA ASN A 59 13.13 -0.45 0.91
C ASN A 59 11.91 -1.23 0.39
N GLY A 60 10.72 -0.66 0.53
CA GLY A 60 9.46 -1.32 0.19
C GLY A 60 8.88 -2.17 1.32
N THR A 61 9.56 -2.26 2.45
CA THR A 61 8.98 -2.91 3.64
C THR A 61 8.07 -1.94 4.38
N LEU A 62 6.91 -2.44 4.79
CA LEU A 62 5.98 -1.70 5.63
C LEU A 62 6.54 -1.55 7.05
N ASN A 63 7.10 -0.38 7.35
CA ASN A 63 7.59 -0.04 8.68
C ASN A 63 6.59 0.87 9.42
N ASN A 64 6.74 1.00 10.74
CA ASN A 64 5.82 1.77 11.57
C ASN A 64 5.70 3.23 11.14
N TYR A 65 6.77 3.83 10.61
CA TYR A 65 6.76 5.21 10.15
C TYR A 65 6.02 5.35 8.81
N THR A 66 6.21 4.42 7.86
CA THR A 66 5.40 4.33 6.63
C THR A 66 3.91 4.22 6.96
N LEU A 67 3.55 3.28 7.85
CA LEU A 67 2.16 3.09 8.30
C LEU A 67 1.58 4.35 8.94
N TYR A 68 2.37 5.00 9.79
CA TYR A 68 1.97 6.26 10.40
C TYR A 68 1.68 7.33 9.34
N GLN A 69 2.54 7.49 8.33
CA GLN A 69 2.34 8.47 7.26
C GLN A 69 1.11 8.16 6.40
N MET A 70 0.83 6.88 6.10
CA MET A 70 -0.35 6.47 5.36
C MET A 70 -1.66 6.73 6.13
N ARG A 71 -1.63 6.71 7.47
CA ARG A 71 -2.80 6.99 8.32
C ARG A 71 -3.05 8.47 8.59
N LYS A 72 -2.16 9.37 8.15
CA LYS A 72 -2.39 10.82 8.28
C LYS A 72 -3.50 11.27 7.34
N LEU A 73 -4.39 12.12 7.85
CA LEU A 73 -5.42 12.77 7.04
C LEU A 73 -4.77 13.55 5.89
N ARG A 74 -5.36 13.40 4.70
CA ARG A 74 -4.87 14.01 3.46
C ARG A 74 -6.02 14.26 2.49
N CYS A 75 -5.76 15.04 1.45
CA CYS A 75 -6.70 15.21 0.34
C CYS A 75 -6.84 13.90 -0.46
N GLY A 76 -7.94 13.74 -1.19
CA GLY A 76 -8.23 12.54 -1.97
C GLY A 76 -7.57 12.48 -3.35
N LEU A 77 -6.72 13.46 -3.69
CA LEU A 77 -6.03 13.49 -4.98
C LEU A 77 -4.89 12.48 -5.00
N PRO A 78 -4.66 11.79 -6.14
CA PRO A 78 -3.56 10.84 -6.26
C PRO A 78 -2.19 11.54 -6.22
N ASP A 79 -1.21 10.85 -5.64
CA ASP A 79 0.18 11.32 -5.55
C ASP A 79 0.89 11.16 -6.91
N ILE A 80 0.54 10.10 -7.65
CA ILE A 80 1.04 9.80 -9.00
C ILE A 80 -0.13 9.86 -9.99
N LEU A 81 0.00 10.72 -11.01
CA LEU A 81 -0.93 10.78 -12.13
C LEU A 81 -0.50 9.76 -13.19
N HIS A 82 -1.31 8.73 -13.39
CA HIS A 82 -1.17 7.91 -14.60
C HIS A 82 -1.79 8.71 -15.75
N HIS A 83 -0.95 9.18 -16.67
CA HIS A 83 -1.44 9.59 -17.98
C HIS A 83 -1.83 8.33 -18.74
N GLU A 84 -3.11 8.20 -19.09
CA GLU A 84 -3.57 7.26 -20.12
C GLU A 84 -3.10 7.68 -21.52
#